data_AF-A0A4Y1PZM8-F1
#
_entry.id   AF-A0A4Y1PZM8-F1
#
_cell.length_a   1.000
_cell.length_b   1.000
_cell.length_c   1.000
_cell.angle_alpha   90.00
_cell.angle_beta   90.00
_cell.angle_gamma   90.00
#
_symmetry.space_group_name_H-M   'P 1'
#
loop_
_entity.id
_entity.type
_entity.pdbx_description
1 polymer ?
#
loop_
_entity_poly.entity_id
_entity_poly.type
_entity_poly.pdbx_seq_one_letter_code
_entity_poly.pdbx_strand_id
1 'polypeptide(L)' 'ALVAVKLDAEGFKKYRCDRPMPLGVNLNSLTKVLKCAKDDDIVTIKANDGADLLNLVYEARRSDRIAEYD' A
#
# COMPACT_ATOMS: atom_id res chain seq x y z
N ALA A 1 1.20 22.20 11.88
CA ALA A 1 0.39 21.17 12.57
C ALA A 1 1.08 19.82 12.42
N LEU A 2 1.05 18.96 13.45
CA LEU A 2 1.62 17.60 13.39
C LEU A 2 0.49 16.61 13.11
N VAL A 3 0.73 15.65 12.22
CA VAL A 3 -0.19 14.54 11.92
C VAL A 3 0.54 13.23 12.20
N ALA A 4 -0.06 12.36 12.99
CA ALA A 4 0.44 11.03 13.30
C ALA A 4 -0.65 10.00 13.04
N VAL A 5 -0.30 8.92 12.35
CA VAL A 5 -1.19 7.81 12.02
C VAL A 5 -0.51 6.51 12.44
N LYS A 6 -1.27 5.62 13.06
CA LYS A 6 -0.83 4.27 13.43
C LYS A 6 -1.84 3.28 12.87
N LEU A 7 -1.36 2.32 12.09
CA LEU A 7 -2.17 1.19 11.60
C LEU A 7 -1.61 -0.07 12.25
N ASP A 8 -2.43 -0.70 13.09
CA ASP A 8 -2.04 -1.95 13.76
C ASP A 8 -2.16 -3.14 12.80
N ALA A 9 -1.29 -4.13 12.96
CA ALA A 9 -1.21 -5.30 12.06
C ALA A 9 -2.55 -6.06 11.96
N GLU A 10 -3.34 -6.08 13.04
CA GLU A 10 -4.67 -6.70 13.08
C GLU A 10 -5.69 -6.03 12.16
N GLY A 11 -5.46 -4.78 11.76
CA GLY A 11 -6.31 -4.06 10.80
C GLY A 11 -6.13 -4.51 9.35
N PHE A 12 -5.11 -5.33 9.06
CA PHE A 12 -4.83 -5.81 7.71
C PHE A 12 -5.29 -7.25 7.51
N LYS A 13 -5.86 -7.54 6.34
CA LYS A 13 -6.21 -8.92 5.94
C LYS A 13 -4.98 -9.83 5.84
N LYS A 14 -3.85 -9.27 5.39
CA LYS A 14 -2.54 -9.91 5.33
C LYS A 14 -1.50 -8.85 5.70
N TYR A 15 -0.66 -9.15 6.69
CA TYR A 15 0.44 -8.30 7.09
C TYR A 15 1.69 -9.14 7.28
N ARG A 16 2.80 -8.68 6.68
CA ARG A 16 4.13 -9.26 6.88
C ARG A 16 5.15 -8.13 6.81
N CYS A 17 5.90 -7.95 7.89
CA CYS A 17 7.02 -7.03 7.97
C CYS A 17 8.10 -7.71 8.80
N ASP A 18 9.02 -8.38 8.12
CA ASP A 18 10.03 -9.23 8.78
C ASP A 18 11.05 -8.40 9.58
N ARG A 19 11.33 -7.18 9.12
CA ARG A 19 12.23 -6.22 9.76
C ARG A 19 11.62 -4.81 9.70
N PRO A 20 11.69 -4.02 10.79
CA PRO A 20 11.27 -2.63 10.74
C PRO A 20 12.07 -1.86 9.70
N MET A 21 11.39 -1.19 8.78
CA MET A 21 12.05 -0.39 7.73
C MET A 21 11.35 0.95 7.55
N PRO A 22 12.11 2.06 7.41
CA PRO A 22 11.53 3.33 7.01
C PRO A 22 11.16 3.30 5.52
N LEU A 23 9.99 3.83 5.19
CA LEU A 23 9.56 4.03 3.80
C LEU A 23 9.35 5.51 3.58
N GLY A 24 10.25 6.13 2.82
CA GLY A 24 10.10 7.52 2.39
C GLY A 24 9.12 7.60 1.22
N VAL A 25 7.95 8.20 1.45
CA VAL A 25 6.91 8.31 0.41
C VAL A 25 6.52 9.76 0.15
N ASN A 26 6.31 10.09 -1.12
CA ASN A 26 5.66 11.35 -1.49
C ASN A 26 4.15 11.18 -1.33
N LEU A 27 3.56 11.85 -0.32
CA LEU A 27 2.13 11.74 -0.03
C LEU A 27 1.24 12.20 -1.19
N ASN A 28 1.67 13.17 -2.00
CA ASN A 28 0.90 13.61 -3.17
C ASN A 28 0.85 12.52 -4.24
N SER A 29 1.97 11.84 -4.49
CA SER A 29 2.04 10.71 -5.42
C SER A 29 1.23 9.52 -4.89
N LEU A 30 1.42 9.15 -3.62
CA LEU A 30 0.69 8.05 -2.99
C LEU A 30 -0.83 8.28 -3.05
N THR A 31 -1.28 9.50 -2.77
CA THR A 31 -2.71 9.87 -2.86
C THR A 31 -3.26 9.70 -4.28
N LYS A 32 -2.49 10.05 -5.31
CA LYS A 32 -2.93 9.88 -6.71
C LYS A 32 -3.07 8.41 -7.07
N VAL A 33 -2.10 7.60 -6.67
CA VAL A 33 -2.05 6.18 -6.98
C VAL A 33 -3.16 5.42 -6.22
N LEU A 34 -3.40 5.76 -4.95
CA LEU A 34 -4.51 5.22 -4.16
C LEU A 34 -5.90 5.52 -4.75
N LYS A 35 -6.07 6.65 -5.46
CA LYS A 35 -7.34 6.97 -6.15
C LYS A 35 -7.66 6.05 -7.33
N CYS A 36 -6.71 5.22 -7.77
CA CYS A 36 -6.96 4.19 -8.78
C CYS A 36 -7.70 2.98 -8.19
N ALA A 37 -7.67 2.77 -6.88
CA ALA A 37 -8.45 1.74 -6.21
C ALA A 37 -9.94 2.12 -6.17
N LYS A 38 -10.80 1.12 -6.37
CA LYS A 38 -12.24 1.23 -6.07
C LYS A 38 -12.51 0.93 -4.60
N ASP A 39 -13.69 1.33 -4.13
CA ASP A 39 -14.12 1.18 -2.73
C ASP A 39 -14.09 -0.27 -2.21
N ASP A 40 -14.19 -1.26 -3.10
CA ASP A 40 -14.19 -2.68 -2.75
C ASP A 40 -12.92 -3.44 -3.16
N ASP A 41 -11.92 -2.75 -3.71
CA ASP A 41 -10.65 -3.36 -4.11
C ASP A 41 -9.78 -3.70 -2.89
N ILE A 42 -9.03 -4.79 -2.98
CA ILE A 42 -7.96 -5.09 -2.02
C ILE A 42 -6.68 -4.44 -2.54
N VAL A 43 -6.11 -3.53 -1.75
CA VAL A 43 -4.83 -2.90 -2.05
C VAL A 43 -3.74 -3.54 -1.20
N THR A 44 -2.71 -4.09 -1.86
CA THR A 44 -1.53 -4.64 -1.21
C THR A 44 -0.33 -3.76 -1.48
N ILE A 45 0.34 -3.32 -0.42
CA ILE A 45 1.56 -2.51 -0.49
C ILE A 45 2.75 -3.45 -0.31
N LYS A 46 3.73 -3.38 -1.23
CA LYS A 46 4.95 -4.18 -1.20
C LYS A 46 6.17 -3.29 -1.34
N ALA A 47 7.17 -3.53 -0.51
CA ALA A 47 8.48 -2.93 -0.63
C ALA A 47 9.53 -3.95 -0.24
N ASN A 48 10.65 -3.95 -0.95
CA ASN A 48 11.81 -4.77 -0.62
C ASN A 48 12.70 -4.02 0.37
N ASP A 49 13.55 -4.78 1.08
CA ASP A 49 14.50 -4.21 2.02
C ASP A 49 15.51 -3.30 1.29
N GLY A 50 15.66 -2.06 1.75
CA GLY A 50 16.50 -1.05 1.09
C GLY A 50 15.99 -0.55 -0.26
N ALA A 51 14.72 -0.78 -0.61
CA ALA A 51 14.16 -0.35 -1.88
C ALA A 51 13.78 1.14 -1.92
N ASP A 52 14.08 1.78 -3.05
CA ASP A 52 13.63 3.13 -3.40
C ASP A 52 12.22 3.15 -4.02
N LEU A 53 11.61 1.97 -4.18
CA LEU A 53 10.34 1.77 -4.88
C LEU A 53 9.30 1.11 -3.97
N LEU A 54 8.07 1.60 -4.07
CA LEU A 54 6.91 1.11 -3.35
C LEU A 54 5.87 0.62 -4.36
N ASN A 55 5.68 -0.68 -4.43
CA ASN A 55 4.74 -1.28 -5.35
C ASN A 55 3.35 -1.40 -4.72
N LEU A 56 2.31 -1.02 -5.47
CA LEU A 56 0.91 -1.17 -5.09
C LEU A 56 0.20 -2.13 -6.06
N VAL A 57 -0.37 -3.19 -5.49
CA VAL A 57 -1.17 -4.19 -6.21
C VAL A 57 -2.64 -4.01 -5.85
N TYR A 58 -3.49 -3.90 -6.87
CA TYR A 58 -4.94 -3.74 -6.75
C TYR A 58 -5.62 -5.01 -7.24
N GLU A 59 -6.42 -5.63 -6.37
CA GLU A 59 -7.20 -6.82 -6.69
C GLU A 59 -8.69 -6.49 -6.60
N ALA A 60 -9.41 -6.59 -7.73
CA ALA A 60 -10.84 -6.35 -7.76
C ALA A 60 -11.61 -7.51 -7.13
N ARG A 61 -12.53 -7.21 -6.22
CA ARG A 61 -13.26 -8.26 -5.48
C ARG A 61 -14.22 -9.08 -6.34
N ARG A 62 -14.64 -8.56 -7.50
CA ARG A 62 -15.65 -9.16 -8.39
C ARG A 62 -15.12 -9.59 -9.75
N SER A 63 -13.85 -9.36 -10.03
CA SER A 63 -13.23 -9.66 -11.33
C SER A 63 -11.79 -10.08 -11.08
N ASP A 64 -11.31 -11.13 -11.75
CA ASP A 64 -9.91 -11.59 -11.66
C ASP A 64 -8.90 -10.62 -12.31
N ARG A 65 -9.20 -9.32 -12.30
CA ARG A 65 -8.32 -8.26 -12.80
C ARG A 65 -7.40 -7.82 -11.68
N ILE A 66 -6.10 -7.91 -11.97
CA ILE A 66 -5.02 -7.43 -11.12
C ILE A 66 -4.37 -6.24 -11.84
N ALA A 67 -4.15 -5.14 -11.13
CA ALA A 67 -3.36 -4.01 -11.62
C ALA A 67 -2.15 -3.80 -10.69
N GLU A 68 -1.02 -3.43 -11.27
CA GLU A 68 0.25 -3.23 -10.56
C GLU A 68 0.81 -1.84 -10.92
N TYR A 69 1.35 -1.16 -9.91
CA TYR A 69 1.98 0.15 -10.05
C TYR A 69 3.30 0.15 -9.27
N ASP A 70 4.39 0.52 -9.94
CA ASP A 70 5.74 0.65 -9.39
C ASP A 70 6.09 2.10 -9.01
#